data_AF-A0A940VJV4-F1
#
_entry.id   AF-A0A940VJV4-F1
#
_cell.length_a   1.000
_cell.length_b   1.000
_cell.length_c   1.000
_cell.angle_alpha   90.00
_cell.angle_beta   90.00
_cell.angle_gamma   90.00
#
_symmetry.space_group_name_H-M   'P 1'
#
loop_
_entity.id
_entity.type
_entity.pdbx_description
1 polymer ?
#
loop_
_entity_poly.entity_id
_entity_poly.type
_entity_poly.pdbx_seq_one_letter_code
_entity_poly.pdbx_strand_id
1 'polypeptide(L)'
;MRSDRASALGPPEHPPGATGTAVTSSRPHSVTNSHASSDPPANTSNAASYAGLTPDTVLDALDSVGLRGDGRLLALNSYENRVYQVWMEDGPPIVVKFYRPARWSSAAILEEHAFTNELAEREIPVVTATAVGGNVLQEFRGFRFAVFPRRGGRAPELESPDTLEWMGRFIGRIHAVGVLRPFHARPTLDPASFGEEPREYLLASGFLPTDLVEPWGRVASLASGAATIGPAACRICGFTATATPATCSGPPTVPTSWTSTTAGWGRRRRTCGCSSRVTAPP
;
A
#
# COMPACT_ATOMS: atom_id res chain seq x y z
N MET A 1 -32.64 -61.75 5.44
CA MET A 1 -32.59 -62.73 6.54
C MET A 1 -31.71 -62.15 7.64
N ARG A 2 -32.32 -61.78 8.78
CA ARG A 2 -31.79 -61.62 10.17
C ARG A 2 -30.55 -60.73 10.36
N SER A 3 -30.45 -59.82 11.33
CA SER A 3 -31.25 -59.55 12.54
C SER A 3 -30.90 -58.17 13.09
N ASP A 4 -31.91 -57.56 13.69
CA ASP A 4 -31.97 -56.38 14.55
C ASP A 4 -31.04 -56.42 15.79
N ARG A 5 -30.70 -55.24 16.34
CA ARG A 5 -31.24 -54.79 17.65
C ARG A 5 -30.89 -53.34 18.03
N ALA A 6 -31.94 -52.59 18.36
CA ALA A 6 -31.95 -51.34 19.10
C ALA A 6 -32.21 -51.59 20.60
N SER A 7 -31.83 -50.65 21.48
CA SER A 7 -32.45 -50.22 22.77
C SER A 7 -31.41 -49.34 23.50
N ALA A 8 -31.57 -48.02 23.69
CA ALA A 8 -32.52 -47.27 24.55
C ALA A 8 -32.42 -47.61 26.05
N LEU A 9 -31.97 -46.64 26.87
CA LEU A 9 -32.31 -46.45 28.30
C LEU A 9 -31.86 -45.03 28.75
N GLY A 10 -32.75 -44.31 29.44
CA GLY A 10 -32.68 -42.87 29.77
C GLY A 10 -31.92 -42.50 31.05
N PRO A 11 -32.06 -41.25 31.55
CA PRO A 11 -31.16 -40.61 32.50
C PRO A 11 -31.63 -40.75 33.97
N PRO A 12 -30.78 -40.45 34.97
CA PRO A 12 -31.25 -40.25 36.34
C PRO A 12 -31.14 -38.81 36.85
N GLU A 13 -32.08 -38.52 37.75
CA GLU A 13 -32.45 -37.26 38.41
C GLU A 13 -31.55 -36.85 39.60
N HIS A 14 -31.67 -35.58 40.03
CA HIS A 14 -31.24 -35.02 41.34
C HIS A 14 -32.13 -35.53 42.49
N PRO A 15 -31.65 -35.59 43.77
CA PRO A 15 -31.87 -34.49 44.77
C PRO A 15 -30.89 -34.55 46.00
N PRO A 16 -31.16 -33.98 47.21
CA PRO A 16 -31.71 -32.66 47.62
C PRO A 16 -30.73 -31.87 48.54
N GLY A 17 -31.13 -30.64 48.93
CA GLY A 17 -30.31 -29.67 49.68
C GLY A 17 -30.22 -29.82 51.20
N ALA A 18 -29.39 -28.96 51.80
CA ALA A 18 -29.37 -28.67 53.23
C ALA A 18 -29.07 -27.19 53.50
N THR A 19 -29.89 -26.63 54.39
CA THR A 19 -29.93 -25.31 55.01
C THR A 19 -28.72 -24.98 55.88
N GLY A 20 -28.35 -23.70 55.99
CA GLY A 20 -27.41 -23.24 57.02
C GLY A 20 -27.09 -21.74 57.03
N THR A 21 -27.91 -20.98 57.73
CA THR A 21 -27.59 -19.82 58.62
C THR A 21 -26.83 -18.59 58.10
N ALA A 22 -27.49 -17.44 58.26
CA ALA A 22 -26.93 -16.09 58.18
C ALA A 22 -26.04 -15.76 59.39
N VAL A 23 -24.93 -15.08 59.14
CA VAL A 23 -24.24 -14.21 60.11
C VAL A 23 -23.92 -12.89 59.43
N THR A 24 -24.52 -11.83 59.97
CA THR A 24 -24.24 -10.43 59.65
C THR A 24 -22.93 -10.01 60.30
N SER A 25 -22.03 -9.38 59.54
CA SER A 25 -20.91 -8.64 60.12
C SER A 25 -20.53 -7.47 59.21
N SER A 26 -20.43 -6.32 59.85
CA SER A 26 -20.36 -4.96 59.34
C SER A 26 -19.04 -4.60 58.64
N ARG A 27 -19.15 -3.69 57.66
CA ARG A 27 -18.13 -2.89 56.96
C ARG A 27 -16.97 -2.37 57.85
N PRO A 28 -15.76 -2.09 57.30
CA PRO A 28 -15.58 -0.88 56.51
C PRO A 28 -14.70 -0.96 55.25
N HIS A 29 -14.96 0.03 54.41
CA HIS A 29 -14.32 0.44 53.16
C HIS A 29 -12.81 0.20 53.05
N SER A 30 -12.40 -0.50 51.99
CA SER A 30 -11.11 -0.28 51.34
C SER A 30 -11.35 0.02 49.86
N VAL A 31 -10.96 1.23 49.45
CA VAL A 31 -10.95 1.67 48.07
C VAL A 31 -9.76 1.00 47.40
N THR A 32 -10.01 -0.04 46.61
CA THR A 32 -9.01 -0.56 45.67
C THR A 32 -9.24 0.10 44.32
N ASN A 33 -8.30 0.96 43.93
CA ASN A 33 -8.19 1.52 42.59
C ASN A 33 -8.13 0.39 41.56
N SER A 34 -9.22 0.19 40.82
CA SER A 34 -9.19 -0.54 39.55
C SER A 34 -8.44 0.32 38.54
N HIS A 35 -7.13 0.13 38.40
CA HIS A 35 -6.45 0.46 37.15
C HIS A 35 -7.00 -0.49 36.08
N ALA A 36 -8.08 -0.05 35.43
CA ALA A 36 -8.48 -0.61 34.17
C ALA A 36 -7.33 -0.31 33.19
N SER A 37 -6.50 -1.30 32.93
CA SER A 37 -5.62 -1.32 31.78
C SER A 37 -6.52 -1.22 30.56
N SER A 38 -6.72 0.00 30.06
CA SER A 38 -7.29 0.25 28.76
C SER A 38 -6.23 -0.14 27.73
N ASP A 39 -6.22 -1.41 27.36
CA ASP A 39 -5.56 -1.83 26.14
C ASP A 39 -6.07 -0.93 24.99
N PRO A 40 -5.18 -0.39 24.14
CA PRO A 40 -5.61 0.37 22.98
C PRO A 40 -6.48 -0.53 22.09
N PRO A 41 -7.52 0.01 21.42
CA PRO A 41 -8.46 -0.80 20.65
C PRO A 41 -7.70 -1.59 19.58
N ALA A 42 -7.63 -2.91 19.79
CA ALA A 42 -6.97 -3.84 18.89
C ALA A 42 -7.69 -3.87 17.54
N ASN A 43 -7.08 -3.27 16.51
CA ASN A 43 -7.18 -3.55 15.06
C ASN A 43 -8.40 -4.36 14.54
N THR A 44 -9.62 -4.02 14.97
CA THR A 44 -10.82 -4.84 14.74
C THR A 44 -11.32 -4.70 13.29
N SER A 45 -10.88 -3.65 12.60
CA SER A 45 -11.34 -3.30 11.24
C SER A 45 -10.74 -4.15 10.12
N ASN A 46 -9.58 -4.79 10.33
CA ASN A 46 -8.90 -5.54 9.27
C ASN A 46 -9.20 -7.06 9.34
N ALA A 47 -9.39 -7.59 10.55
CA ALA A 47 -9.89 -8.95 10.73
C ALA A 47 -11.35 -9.07 10.23
N ALA A 48 -12.19 -8.06 10.53
CA ALA A 48 -13.57 -8.02 10.04
C ALA A 48 -13.66 -7.92 8.51
N SER A 49 -12.76 -7.17 7.85
CA SER A 49 -12.81 -7.00 6.39
C SER A 49 -12.48 -8.26 5.59
N TYR A 50 -11.92 -9.31 6.22
CA TYR A 50 -11.60 -10.58 5.57
C TYR A 50 -12.17 -11.80 6.31
N ALA A 51 -13.12 -11.61 7.24
CA ALA A 51 -13.65 -12.70 8.07
C ALA A 51 -14.26 -13.86 7.25
N GLY A 52 -14.63 -13.63 5.98
CA GLY A 52 -15.14 -14.64 5.05
C GLY A 52 -14.14 -15.16 4.00
N LEU A 53 -12.89 -14.67 3.96
CA LEU A 53 -11.91 -15.08 2.95
C LEU A 53 -11.08 -16.29 3.43
N THR A 54 -11.76 -17.43 3.55
CA THR A 54 -11.12 -18.72 3.89
C THR A 54 -10.31 -19.29 2.71
N PRO A 55 -9.39 -20.24 2.92
CA PRO A 55 -8.72 -20.95 1.82
C PRO A 55 -9.71 -21.54 0.80
N ASP A 56 -10.81 -22.15 1.27
CA ASP A 56 -11.86 -22.68 0.40
C ASP A 56 -12.51 -21.58 -0.44
N THR A 57 -12.77 -20.41 0.17
CA THR A 57 -13.33 -19.27 -0.56
C THR A 57 -12.37 -18.75 -1.65
N VAL A 58 -11.06 -18.82 -1.41
CA VAL A 58 -10.06 -18.46 -2.41
C VAL A 58 -10.07 -19.45 -3.58
N LEU A 59 -10.13 -20.76 -3.30
CA LEU A 59 -10.19 -21.79 -4.34
C LEU A 59 -11.51 -21.74 -5.12
N ASP A 60 -12.64 -21.59 -4.44
CA ASP A 60 -13.97 -21.39 -5.05
C ASP A 60 -13.98 -20.15 -5.97
N ALA A 61 -13.34 -19.05 -5.55
CA ALA A 61 -13.26 -17.83 -6.35
C ALA A 61 -12.50 -18.05 -7.65
N LEU A 62 -11.37 -18.78 -7.60
CA LEU A 62 -10.61 -19.13 -8.81
C LEU A 62 -11.38 -20.09 -9.71
N ASP A 63 -12.04 -21.07 -9.12
CA ASP A 63 -12.87 -22.00 -9.86
C ASP A 63 -14.01 -21.28 -10.60
N SER A 64 -14.64 -20.29 -9.94
CA SER A 64 -15.73 -19.51 -10.54
C SER A 64 -15.36 -18.78 -11.83
N VAL A 65 -14.06 -18.57 -12.07
CA VAL A 65 -13.53 -17.94 -13.29
C VAL A 65 -12.76 -18.92 -14.19
N GLY A 66 -12.89 -20.22 -13.93
CA GLY A 66 -12.30 -21.30 -14.73
C GLY A 66 -10.83 -21.60 -14.42
N LEU A 67 -10.31 -21.13 -13.29
CA LEU A 67 -8.93 -21.39 -12.85
C LEU A 67 -8.93 -22.48 -11.77
N ARG A 68 -8.49 -23.69 -12.14
CA ARG A 68 -8.45 -24.84 -11.23
C ARG A 68 -7.10 -24.94 -10.51
N GLY A 69 -7.12 -24.74 -9.20
CA GLY A 69 -5.96 -24.93 -8.33
C GLY A 69 -5.79 -26.38 -7.89
N ASP A 70 -4.55 -26.84 -7.67
CA ASP A 70 -4.24 -28.21 -7.20
C ASP A 70 -4.41 -28.41 -5.68
N GLY A 71 -5.00 -27.43 -5.00
CA GLY A 71 -5.20 -27.39 -3.55
C GLY A 71 -4.05 -26.77 -2.76
N ARG A 72 -2.86 -26.54 -3.35
CA ARG A 72 -1.77 -25.85 -2.65
C ARG A 72 -1.97 -24.34 -2.69
N LEU A 73 -1.97 -23.74 -1.50
CA LEU A 73 -2.15 -22.31 -1.27
C LEU A 73 -1.06 -21.79 -0.33
N LEU A 74 -0.37 -20.72 -0.71
CA LEU A 74 0.60 -20.02 0.14
C LEU A 74 0.20 -18.55 0.29
N ALA A 75 -0.15 -18.14 1.51
CA ALA A 75 -0.37 -16.73 1.81
C ALA A 75 0.96 -15.95 1.78
N LEU A 76 0.98 -14.84 1.05
CA LEU A 76 2.14 -13.95 0.95
C LEU A 76 2.01 -12.79 1.94
N ASN A 77 3.15 -12.19 2.31
CA ASN A 77 3.23 -11.10 3.28
C ASN A 77 2.69 -9.78 2.70
N SER A 78 1.36 -9.58 2.80
CA SER A 78 0.70 -8.32 2.44
C SER A 78 -0.30 -7.91 3.52
N TYR A 79 -0.19 -6.65 3.97
CA TYR A 79 -1.01 -6.10 5.05
C TYR A 79 -2.31 -5.46 4.57
N GLU A 80 -2.28 -4.80 3.40
CA GLU A 80 -3.45 -4.12 2.84
C GLU A 80 -4.39 -5.12 2.15
N ASN A 81 -3.83 -5.90 1.22
CA ASN A 81 -4.56 -6.88 0.42
C ASN A 81 -4.25 -8.30 0.89
N ARG A 82 -5.16 -9.26 0.69
CA ARG A 82 -4.83 -10.68 0.90
C ARG A 82 -4.28 -11.24 -0.40
N VAL A 83 -3.02 -11.64 -0.37
CA VAL A 83 -2.31 -12.14 -1.55
C VAL A 83 -1.94 -13.59 -1.33
N TYR A 84 -2.24 -14.43 -2.30
CA TYR A 84 -1.93 -15.85 -2.28
C TYR A 84 -1.14 -16.24 -3.51
N GLN A 85 -0.14 -17.09 -3.35
CA GLN A 85 0.36 -17.91 -4.45
C GLN A 85 -0.46 -19.20 -4.49
N VAL A 86 -0.99 -19.54 -5.66
CA VAL A 86 -1.83 -20.71 -5.88
C VAL A 86 -1.20 -21.57 -6.96
N TRP A 87 -1.04 -22.86 -6.69
CA TRP A 87 -0.56 -23.80 -7.69
C TRP A 87 -1.76 -24.32 -8.48
N MET A 88 -1.57 -24.41 -9.79
CA MET A 88 -2.61 -24.78 -10.74
C MET A 88 -2.52 -26.27 -11.04
N GLU A 89 -3.66 -26.91 -11.32
CA GLU A 89 -3.67 -28.28 -11.86
C GLU A 89 -2.89 -28.32 -13.18
N ASP A 90 -3.13 -27.33 -14.03
CA ASP A 90 -2.44 -27.13 -15.29
C ASP A 90 -1.64 -25.82 -15.29
N GLY A 91 -0.33 -25.93 -15.55
CA GLY A 91 0.55 -24.79 -15.76
C GLY A 91 1.27 -24.27 -14.50
N PRO A 92 1.94 -23.11 -14.61
CA PRO A 92 2.71 -22.55 -13.51
C PRO A 92 1.81 -21.98 -12.40
N PRO A 93 2.32 -21.86 -11.17
CA PRO A 93 1.59 -21.18 -10.10
C PRO A 93 1.33 -19.71 -10.45
N ILE A 94 0.20 -19.19 -9.96
CA ILE A 94 -0.25 -17.81 -10.13
C ILE A 94 -0.21 -17.07 -8.79
N VAL A 95 -0.30 -15.75 -8.85
CA VAL A 95 -0.51 -14.88 -7.70
C VAL A 95 -1.90 -14.27 -7.79
N VAL A 96 -2.66 -14.35 -6.70
CA VAL A 96 -4.03 -13.85 -6.62
C VAL A 96 -4.08 -12.79 -5.53
N LYS A 97 -4.57 -11.61 -5.88
CA LYS A 97 -4.68 -10.46 -4.97
C LYS A 97 -6.15 -10.16 -4.73
N PHE A 98 -6.63 -10.40 -3.52
CA PHE A 98 -7.94 -9.96 -3.04
C PHE A 98 -7.82 -8.55 -2.47
N TYR A 99 -8.56 -7.63 -3.05
CA TYR A 99 -8.60 -6.24 -2.62
C TYR A 99 -9.36 -6.10 -1.32
N ARG A 100 -8.85 -5.26 -0.41
CA ARG A 100 -9.55 -4.98 0.85
C ARG A 100 -10.93 -4.39 0.59
N PRO A 101 -12.00 -5.01 1.11
CA PRO A 101 -13.34 -4.46 0.99
C PRO A 101 -13.42 -3.02 1.51
N ALA A 102 -14.23 -2.20 0.83
CA ALA A 102 -14.43 -0.77 1.11
C ALA A 102 -13.19 0.13 1.04
N ARG A 103 -12.00 -0.37 0.67
CA ARG A 103 -10.80 0.47 0.51
C ARG A 103 -10.78 1.24 -0.81
N TRP A 104 -11.13 0.55 -1.90
CA TRP A 104 -11.11 1.07 -3.26
C TRP A 104 -12.39 0.70 -4.01
N SER A 105 -12.88 1.64 -4.82
CA SER A 105 -13.94 1.37 -5.80
C SER A 105 -13.41 0.51 -6.96
N SER A 106 -14.29 -0.17 -7.68
CA SER A 106 -13.90 -0.92 -8.88
C SER A 106 -13.25 0.00 -9.92
N ALA A 107 -13.74 1.24 -10.06
CA ALA A 107 -13.15 2.24 -10.95
C ALA A 107 -11.68 2.54 -10.58
N ALA A 108 -11.38 2.75 -9.29
CA ALA A 108 -10.02 3.01 -8.84
C ALA A 108 -9.07 1.80 -9.00
N ILE A 109 -9.59 0.57 -8.93
CA ILE A 109 -8.81 -0.65 -9.17
C ILE A 109 -8.54 -0.83 -10.67
N LEU A 110 -9.57 -0.67 -11.51
CA LEU A 110 -9.45 -0.78 -12.96
C LEU A 110 -8.54 0.31 -13.54
N GLU A 111 -8.56 1.51 -12.97
CA GLU A 111 -7.66 2.60 -13.35
C GLU A 111 -6.18 2.25 -13.05
N GLU A 112 -5.88 1.62 -11.90
CA GLU A 112 -4.54 1.09 -11.58
C GLU A 112 -4.12 0.00 -12.59
N HIS A 113 -5.04 -0.89 -12.97
CA HIS A 113 -4.75 -1.92 -13.98
C HIS A 113 -4.49 -1.33 -15.36
N ALA A 114 -5.30 -0.36 -15.78
CA ALA A 114 -5.10 0.35 -17.04
C ALA A 114 -3.73 1.03 -17.08
N PHE A 115 -3.34 1.72 -16.00
CA PHE A 115 -2.02 2.35 -15.91
C PHE A 115 -0.88 1.30 -15.93
N THR A 116 -1.02 0.20 -15.22
CA THR A 116 0.00 -0.87 -15.21
C THR A 116 0.15 -1.50 -16.60
N ASN A 117 -0.95 -1.67 -17.33
CA ASN A 117 -0.92 -2.13 -18.72
C ASN A 117 -0.21 -1.12 -19.63
N GLU A 118 -0.51 0.18 -19.49
CA GLU A 118 0.14 1.25 -20.26
C GLU A 118 1.67 1.29 -20.03
N LEU A 119 2.12 1.04 -18.80
CA LEU A 119 3.54 0.90 -18.46
C LEU A 119 4.16 -0.32 -19.17
N ALA A 120 3.48 -1.47 -19.14
CA ALA A 120 3.97 -2.69 -19.78
C ALA A 120 4.06 -2.57 -21.31
N GLU A 121 3.09 -1.90 -21.95
CA GLU A 121 3.10 -1.59 -23.40
C GLU A 121 4.30 -0.73 -23.81
N ARG A 122 4.85 0.06 -22.88
CA ARG A 122 6.06 0.88 -23.07
C ARG A 122 7.33 0.19 -22.58
N GLU A 123 7.29 -1.13 -22.43
CA GLU A 123 8.41 -1.97 -22.00
C GLU A 123 9.00 -1.54 -20.65
N ILE A 124 8.16 -1.05 -19.74
CA ILE A 124 8.54 -0.83 -18.34
C ILE A 124 8.26 -2.15 -17.60
N PRO A 125 9.23 -2.70 -16.83
CA PRO A 125 9.12 -4.03 -16.24
C PRO A 125 8.19 -4.04 -15.02
N VAL A 126 6.88 -4.09 -15.29
CA VAL A 126 5.82 -4.25 -14.30
C VAL A 126 5.05 -5.56 -14.54
N VAL A 127 4.37 -6.05 -13.51
CA VAL A 127 3.52 -7.25 -13.63
C VAL A 127 2.08 -6.82 -13.77
N THR A 128 1.48 -7.08 -14.92
CA THR A 128 0.08 -6.75 -15.22
C THR A 128 -0.89 -7.82 -14.72
N ALA A 129 -2.12 -7.40 -14.42
CA ALA A 129 -3.20 -8.32 -14.15
C ALA A 129 -3.55 -9.10 -15.42
N THR A 130 -3.67 -10.42 -15.30
CA THR A 130 -4.08 -11.29 -16.39
C THR A 130 -5.59 -11.21 -16.57
N ALA A 131 -6.04 -11.00 -17.80
CA ALA A 131 -7.47 -11.06 -18.12
C ALA A 131 -7.94 -12.52 -18.06
N VAL A 132 -8.97 -12.77 -17.26
CA VAL A 132 -9.64 -14.07 -17.12
C VAL A 132 -11.09 -13.88 -17.54
N GLY A 133 -11.56 -14.67 -18.51
CA GLY A 133 -12.90 -14.46 -19.09
C GLY A 133 -13.10 -13.05 -19.68
N GLY A 134 -12.03 -12.42 -20.18
CA GLY A 134 -12.06 -11.06 -20.74
C GLY A 134 -11.94 -9.91 -19.73
N ASN A 135 -11.92 -10.18 -18.42
CA ASN A 135 -11.84 -9.16 -17.38
C ASN A 135 -10.59 -9.32 -16.51
N VAL A 136 -9.98 -8.20 -16.10
CA VAL A 136 -8.82 -8.19 -15.20
C VAL A 136 -9.20 -8.10 -13.72
N LEU A 137 -10.42 -7.65 -13.42
CA LEU A 137 -10.97 -7.56 -12.09
C LEU A 137 -12.19 -8.48 -12.00
N GLN A 138 -12.16 -9.37 -11.03
CA GLN A 138 -13.20 -10.35 -10.75
C GLN A 138 -13.84 -10.05 -9.41
N GLU A 139 -15.04 -10.59 -9.17
CA GLU A 139 -15.72 -10.50 -7.88
C GLU A 139 -16.31 -11.86 -7.51
N PHE A 140 -16.08 -12.28 -6.26
CA PHE A 140 -16.66 -13.50 -5.71
C PHE A 140 -17.05 -13.26 -4.26
N ARG A 141 -18.33 -13.50 -3.93
CA ARG A 141 -18.90 -13.34 -2.58
C ARG A 141 -18.54 -11.99 -1.92
N GLY A 142 -18.57 -10.90 -2.71
CA GLY A 142 -18.25 -9.54 -2.25
C GLY A 142 -16.76 -9.22 -2.13
N PHE A 143 -15.87 -10.17 -2.44
CA PHE A 143 -14.43 -9.92 -2.55
C PHE A 143 -14.04 -9.68 -4.00
N ARG A 144 -13.40 -8.55 -4.25
CA ARG A 144 -12.82 -8.25 -5.56
C ARG A 144 -11.40 -8.80 -5.64
N PHE A 145 -11.04 -9.42 -6.75
CA PHE A 145 -9.72 -9.99 -6.92
C PHE A 145 -9.19 -9.85 -8.34
N ALA A 146 -7.87 -9.90 -8.46
CA ALA A 146 -7.17 -9.95 -9.73
C ALA A 146 -6.10 -11.04 -9.69
N VAL A 147 -5.82 -11.61 -10.87
CA VAL A 147 -4.85 -12.70 -11.06
C VAL A 147 -3.62 -12.15 -11.77
N PHE A 148 -2.44 -12.57 -11.33
CA PHE A 148 -1.16 -12.13 -11.86
C PHE A 148 -0.27 -13.35 -12.13
N PRO A 149 0.57 -13.31 -13.18
CA PRO A 149 1.58 -14.33 -13.37
C PRO A 149 2.59 -14.26 -12.21
N ARG A 150 3.00 -15.40 -11.67
CA ARG A 150 4.07 -15.43 -10.68
C ARG A 150 5.38 -14.98 -11.33
N ARG A 151 5.97 -13.91 -10.79
CA ARG A 151 7.32 -13.47 -11.13
C ARG A 151 8.23 -13.63 -9.92
N GLY A 152 9.29 -14.42 -10.09
CA GLY A 152 10.39 -14.47 -9.14
C GLY A 152 11.37 -13.34 -9.39
N GLY A 153 12.27 -13.12 -8.44
CA GLY A 153 13.31 -12.11 -8.53
C GLY A 153 14.13 -12.05 -7.25
N ARG A 154 15.17 -11.23 -7.26
CA ARG A 154 15.93 -10.88 -6.05
C ARG A 154 15.66 -9.41 -5.73
N ALA A 155 15.68 -9.06 -4.46
CA ALA A 155 15.64 -7.67 -4.06
C ALA A 155 16.84 -6.92 -4.65
N PRO A 156 16.67 -5.67 -5.13
CA PRO A 156 17.77 -4.87 -5.61
C PRO A 156 18.75 -4.52 -4.47
N GLU A 157 20.04 -4.47 -4.79
CA GLU A 157 21.09 -4.04 -3.87
C GLU A 157 21.11 -2.50 -3.79
N LEU A 158 20.42 -1.94 -2.80
CA LEU A 158 20.18 -0.49 -2.67
C LEU A 158 21.44 0.33 -2.32
N GLU A 159 22.53 -0.33 -1.94
CA GLU A 159 23.83 0.29 -1.67
C GLU A 159 24.69 0.45 -2.91
N SER A 160 24.35 -0.23 -4.01
CA SER A 160 25.07 -0.15 -5.28
C SER A 160 24.62 1.06 -6.10
N PRO A 161 25.53 2.01 -6.42
CA PRO A 161 25.19 3.17 -7.26
C PRO A 161 24.63 2.79 -8.63
N ASP A 162 25.14 1.72 -9.24
CA ASP A 162 24.68 1.23 -10.54
C ASP A 162 23.24 0.71 -10.46
N THR A 163 22.90 0.01 -9.37
CA THR A 163 21.52 -0.44 -9.11
C THR A 163 20.58 0.76 -8.93
N LEU A 164 21.01 1.77 -8.16
CA LEU A 164 20.24 2.99 -7.96
C LEU A 164 20.03 3.77 -9.27
N GLU A 165 21.04 3.82 -10.16
CA GLU A 165 20.90 4.44 -11.47
C GLU A 165 19.81 3.75 -12.30
N TRP A 166 19.84 2.42 -12.36
CA TRP A 166 18.80 1.65 -13.07
C TRP A 166 17.41 1.85 -12.47
N MET A 167 17.28 1.81 -11.15
CA MET A 167 16.00 2.09 -10.47
C MET A 167 15.51 3.51 -10.78
N GLY A 168 16.39 4.51 -10.76
CA GLY A 168 16.07 5.88 -11.10
C GLY A 168 15.57 6.03 -12.54
N ARG A 169 16.20 5.32 -13.51
CA ARG A 169 15.73 5.28 -14.90
C ARG A 169 14.31 4.72 -15.01
N PHE A 170 13.99 3.63 -14.29
CA PHE A 170 12.65 3.05 -14.32
C PHE A 170 11.60 3.97 -13.68
N ILE A 171 11.90 4.56 -12.52
CA ILE A 171 11.01 5.53 -11.86
C ILE A 171 10.76 6.73 -12.78
N GLY A 172 11.81 7.27 -13.41
CA GLY A 172 11.70 8.36 -14.37
C GLY A 172 10.79 8.01 -15.56
N ARG A 173 10.91 6.79 -16.09
CA ARG A 173 10.02 6.30 -17.16
C ARG A 173 8.57 6.16 -16.68
N ILE A 174 8.34 5.66 -15.47
CA ILE A 174 6.99 5.57 -14.88
C ILE A 174 6.37 6.97 -14.77
N HIS A 175 7.12 7.96 -14.29
CA HIS A 175 6.64 9.36 -14.21
C HIS A 175 6.36 9.96 -15.59
N ALA A 176 7.20 9.68 -16.59
CA ALA A 176 6.99 10.14 -17.96
C ALA A 176 5.71 9.59 -18.59
N VAL A 177 5.26 8.39 -18.19
CA VAL A 177 3.94 7.86 -18.57
C VAL A 177 2.84 8.48 -17.70
N GLY A 178 3.05 8.60 -16.40
CA GLY A 178 2.08 9.15 -15.45
C GLY A 178 1.65 10.59 -15.73
N VAL A 179 2.49 11.39 -16.41
CA VAL A 179 2.12 12.76 -16.80
C VAL A 179 1.16 12.82 -18.00
N LEU A 180 1.04 11.74 -18.78
CA LEU A 180 0.22 11.72 -20.00
C LEU A 180 -1.27 11.78 -19.70
N ARG A 181 -1.70 11.18 -18.58
CA ARG A 181 -3.09 11.18 -18.15
C ARG A 181 -3.17 11.12 -16.62
N PRO A 182 -3.84 12.08 -15.96
CA PRO A 182 -4.05 12.02 -14.53
C PRO A 182 -5.05 10.91 -14.17
N PHE A 183 -4.92 10.38 -12.96
CA PHE A 183 -5.95 9.53 -12.37
C PHE A 183 -7.18 10.38 -12.00
N HIS A 184 -8.36 9.79 -12.10
CA HIS A 184 -9.65 10.37 -11.73
C HIS A 184 -10.29 9.65 -10.54
N ALA A 185 -10.17 8.32 -10.45
CA ALA A 185 -10.80 7.54 -9.39
C ALA A 185 -9.86 7.28 -8.21
N ARG A 186 -8.54 7.34 -8.42
CA ARG A 186 -7.56 7.32 -7.33
C ARG A 186 -7.39 8.71 -6.69
N PRO A 187 -7.18 8.79 -5.37
CA PRO A 187 -6.88 10.04 -4.68
C PRO A 187 -5.60 10.67 -5.21
N THR A 188 -5.59 12.00 -5.23
CA THR A 188 -4.37 12.77 -5.45
C THR A 188 -3.59 12.85 -4.15
N LEU A 189 -2.26 12.87 -4.23
CA LEU A 189 -1.42 13.12 -3.06
C LEU A 189 -1.44 14.62 -2.76
N ASP A 190 -2.08 15.02 -1.66
CA ASP A 190 -2.15 16.41 -1.23
C ASP A 190 -1.86 16.58 0.28
N PRO A 191 -1.39 17.77 0.72
CA PRO A 191 -1.06 18.00 2.12
C PRO A 191 -2.25 17.88 3.08
N ALA A 192 -3.46 18.19 2.62
CA ALA A 192 -4.65 18.14 3.48
C ALA A 192 -4.95 16.67 3.84
N SER A 193 -5.10 15.80 2.85
CA SER A 193 -5.49 14.40 3.09
C SER A 193 -4.35 13.49 3.59
N PHE A 194 -3.09 13.81 3.29
CA PHE A 194 -1.92 13.00 3.71
C PHE A 194 -1.13 13.59 4.86
N GLY A 195 -1.42 14.82 5.29
CA GLY A 195 -0.72 15.51 6.36
C GLY A 195 -1.64 16.00 7.47
N GLU A 196 -2.56 16.90 7.13
CA GLU A 196 -3.43 17.59 8.11
C GLU A 196 -4.48 16.66 8.71
N GLU A 197 -5.24 15.95 7.88
CA GLU A 197 -6.29 15.03 8.35
C GLU A 197 -5.73 13.90 9.25
N PRO A 198 -4.64 13.17 8.89
CA PRO A 198 -4.07 12.17 9.78
C PRO A 198 -3.54 12.76 11.08
N ARG A 199 -3.00 13.99 11.04
CA ARG A 199 -2.51 14.68 12.23
C ARG A 199 -3.65 14.98 13.19
N GLU A 200 -4.74 15.54 12.69
CA GLU A 200 -5.92 15.85 13.50
C GLU A 200 -6.53 14.58 14.08
N TYR A 201 -6.62 13.52 13.28
CA TYR A 201 -7.07 12.22 13.75
C TYR A 201 -6.23 11.69 14.92
N LEU A 202 -4.89 11.76 14.84
CA LEU A 202 -4.01 11.29 15.92
C LEU A 202 -4.16 12.12 17.20
N LEU A 203 -4.32 13.44 17.08
CA LEU A 203 -4.56 14.31 18.24
C LEU A 203 -5.92 14.05 18.90
N ALA A 204 -6.94 13.69 18.11
CA ALA A 204 -8.29 13.44 18.59
C ALA A 204 -8.51 12.00 19.12
N SER A 205 -7.70 11.03 18.69
CA SER A 205 -7.94 9.60 18.95
C SER A 205 -7.36 9.07 20.26
N GLY A 206 -6.55 9.86 20.97
CA GLY A 206 -5.95 9.45 22.25
C GLY A 206 -4.89 8.36 22.14
N PHE A 207 -4.35 8.09 20.95
CA PHE A 207 -3.25 7.13 20.76
C PHE A 207 -1.91 7.64 21.28
N LEU A 208 -1.76 8.96 21.40
CA LEU A 208 -0.54 9.59 21.89
C LEU A 208 -0.55 9.59 23.43
N PRO A 209 0.56 9.19 24.07
CA PRO A 209 0.78 9.45 25.49
C PRO A 209 0.56 10.94 25.79
N THR A 210 -0.12 11.25 26.90
CA THR A 210 -0.57 12.61 27.21
C THR A 210 0.56 13.62 27.23
N ASP A 211 1.75 13.22 27.70
CA ASP A 211 2.97 14.02 27.74
C ASP A 211 3.57 14.29 26.35
N LEU A 212 3.23 13.47 25.34
CA LEU A 212 3.69 13.61 23.97
C LEU A 212 2.74 14.40 23.06
N VAL A 213 1.48 14.60 23.45
CA VAL A 213 0.47 15.28 22.60
C VAL A 213 0.95 16.66 22.14
N GLU A 214 1.42 17.49 23.07
CA GLU A 214 1.88 18.85 22.78
C GLU A 214 3.18 18.88 21.97
N PRO A 215 4.28 18.20 22.37
CA PRO A 215 5.53 18.24 21.62
C PRO A 215 5.39 17.59 20.24
N TRP A 216 4.64 16.49 20.13
CA TRP A 216 4.36 15.86 18.83
C TRP A 216 3.52 16.79 17.93
N GLY A 217 2.47 17.39 18.48
CA GLY A 217 1.58 18.30 17.74
C GLY A 217 2.31 19.50 17.16
N ARG A 218 3.26 20.08 17.91
CA ARG A 218 4.14 21.16 17.41
C ARG A 218 5.02 20.72 16.26
N VAL A 219 5.72 19.58 16.39
CA VAL A 219 6.62 19.07 15.34
C VAL A 219 5.83 18.71 14.08
N ALA A 220 4.66 18.08 14.23
CA ALA A 220 3.80 17.74 13.10
C ALA A 220 3.33 19.00 12.34
N SER A 221 2.97 20.07 13.05
CA SER A 221 2.59 21.35 12.42
C SER A 221 3.72 22.00 11.63
N LEU A 222 4.97 21.91 12.11
CA LEU A 222 6.13 22.43 11.39
C LEU A 222 6.36 21.68 10.06
N ALA A 223 6.15 20.36 10.06
CA ALA A 223 6.27 19.54 8.85
C ALA A 223 5.19 19.87 7.82
N SER A 224 3.94 20.07 8.24
CA SER A 224 2.84 20.48 7.35
C SER A 224 3.09 21.84 6.70
N GLY A 225 3.59 22.82 7.45
CA GLY A 225 3.90 24.16 6.92
C GLY A 225 5.04 24.17 5.88
N ALA A 226 5.96 23.19 5.93
CA ALA A 226 7.02 23.04 4.93
C ALA A 226 6.50 22.48 3.59
N ALA A 227 5.39 21.71 3.60
CA ALA A 227 4.78 21.14 2.40
C ALA A 227 4.00 22.19 1.56
N THR A 228 3.57 23.30 2.17
CA THR A 228 2.91 24.43 1.50
C THR A 228 3.92 25.39 0.85
N ILE A 229 5.20 25.26 1.15
CA ILE A 229 6.24 25.97 0.42
C ILE A 229 6.31 25.29 -0.95
N GLY A 230 5.91 26.00 -2.01
CA GLY A 230 6.12 25.60 -3.41
C GLY A 230 7.62 25.38 -3.72
N PRO A 231 8.10 25.45 -4.98
CA PRO A 231 9.50 25.21 -5.29
C PRO A 231 10.39 26.37 -4.77
N ALA A 232 10.50 26.54 -3.46
CA ALA A 232 11.49 27.37 -2.83
C ALA A 232 12.78 26.55 -2.82
N ALA A 233 13.62 26.87 -3.81
CA ALA A 233 15.05 26.68 -3.81
C ALA A 233 15.54 25.43 -3.06
N CYS A 234 15.82 24.36 -3.81
CA CYS A 234 16.69 23.31 -3.31
C CYS A 234 17.98 23.97 -2.79
N ARG A 235 18.12 24.01 -1.46
CA ARG A 235 19.20 24.72 -0.75
C ARG A 235 20.58 24.09 -1.01
N ILE A 236 20.61 22.95 -1.71
CA ILE A 236 21.81 22.26 -2.18
C ILE A 236 22.29 22.81 -3.54
N CYS A 237 21.39 23.27 -4.42
CA CYS A 237 21.77 23.75 -5.76
C CYS A 237 21.62 25.27 -5.98
N GLY A 238 20.98 25.99 -5.06
CA GLY A 238 20.91 27.47 -5.12
C GLY A 238 20.14 28.03 -6.32
N PHE A 239 19.34 27.21 -7.02
CA PHE A 239 18.57 27.66 -8.18
C PHE A 239 17.16 28.09 -7.75
N THR A 240 16.88 29.38 -7.82
CA THR A 240 15.50 29.90 -7.81
C THR A 240 14.92 29.75 -9.20
N ALA A 241 13.97 28.83 -9.38
CA ALA A 241 13.16 28.77 -10.59
C ALA A 241 12.19 29.95 -10.58
N THR A 242 12.61 31.11 -11.09
CA THR A 242 11.67 32.14 -11.54
C THR A 242 11.03 31.65 -12.83
N ALA A 243 9.89 30.96 -12.70
CA ALA A 243 9.03 30.65 -13.82
C ALA A 243 8.29 31.94 -14.23
N THR A 244 8.88 32.71 -15.13
CA THR A 244 8.12 33.59 -16.02
C THR A 244 7.89 32.81 -17.31
N PRO A 245 6.66 32.71 -17.85
CA PRO A 245 6.42 31.98 -19.08
C PRO A 245 6.95 32.80 -20.26
N ALA A 246 8.21 32.61 -20.62
CA ALA A 246 8.71 33.01 -21.92
C ALA A 246 8.39 31.88 -22.91
N THR A 247 7.48 32.15 -23.83
CA THR A 247 7.22 31.35 -25.03
C THR A 247 8.52 31.19 -25.82
N CYS A 248 9.15 30.01 -25.75
CA CYS A 248 10.25 29.65 -26.63
C CYS A 248 9.71 28.94 -27.88
N SER A 249 9.48 29.72 -28.93
CA SER A 249 9.24 29.24 -30.29
C SER A 249 10.59 29.00 -30.98
N GLY A 250 11.00 27.75 -31.13
CA GLY A 250 12.19 27.38 -31.91
C GLY A 250 12.37 25.87 -32.00
N PRO A 251 12.73 25.30 -33.18
CA PRO A 251 12.81 23.85 -33.36
C PRO A 251 14.04 23.27 -32.63
N PRO A 252 13.96 22.01 -32.15
CA PRO A 252 15.06 21.39 -31.41
C PRO A 252 16.21 21.02 -32.35
N THR A 253 17.37 21.61 -32.14
CA THR A 253 18.63 21.16 -32.77
C THR A 253 19.26 20.05 -31.94
N VAL A 254 19.45 18.88 -32.56
CA VAL A 254 20.11 17.71 -31.98
C VAL A 254 21.63 17.88 -32.13
N PRO A 255 22.44 17.79 -31.06
CA PRO A 255 23.90 17.73 -31.21
C PRO A 255 24.33 16.33 -31.67
N THR A 256 24.92 16.26 -32.86
CA THR A 256 25.62 15.11 -33.41
C THR A 256 27.04 15.03 -32.85
N SER A 257 27.44 13.81 -32.46
CA SER A 257 28.78 13.32 -32.07
C SER A 257 29.13 13.29 -30.57
N TRP A 258 29.52 12.08 -30.15
CA TRP A 258 30.17 11.75 -28.88
C TRP A 258 31.61 11.36 -29.17
N THR A 259 32.58 12.09 -28.65
CA THR A 259 33.98 11.64 -28.58
C THR A 259 34.34 11.36 -27.12
N SER A 260 34.59 10.08 -26.85
CA SER A 260 35.08 9.58 -25.56
C SER A 260 36.60 9.69 -25.50
N THR A 261 37.13 10.49 -24.58
CA THR A 261 38.55 10.40 -24.19
C THR A 261 38.65 10.10 -22.70
N THR A 262 39.13 8.90 -22.41
CA THR A 262 39.61 8.42 -21.11
C THR A 262 40.70 9.33 -20.55
N ALA A 263 40.49 9.97 -19.39
CA ALA A 263 41.54 10.40 -18.48
C ALA A 263 40.97 10.86 -17.11
N GLY A 264 41.40 10.18 -16.05
CA GLY A 264 41.75 10.79 -14.76
C GLY A 264 40.61 11.16 -13.82
N TRP A 265 40.55 10.47 -12.68
CA TRP A 265 39.84 10.90 -11.48
C TRP A 265 40.30 12.31 -11.05
N GLY A 266 39.40 13.28 -11.17
CA GLY A 266 39.55 14.63 -10.64
C GLY A 266 38.19 15.33 -10.67
N ARG A 267 37.74 15.84 -9.52
CA ARG A 267 36.44 16.53 -9.38
C ARG A 267 36.31 17.65 -10.42
N ARG A 268 35.53 17.44 -11.48
CA ARG A 268 35.15 18.50 -12.43
C ARG A 268 33.83 19.13 -11.98
N ARG A 269 33.90 20.39 -11.50
CA ARG A 269 32.73 21.27 -11.45
C ARG A 269 32.31 21.53 -12.91
N ARG A 270 31.08 21.17 -13.28
CA ARG A 270 30.51 21.54 -14.58
C ARG A 270 30.09 23.00 -14.51
N THR A 271 30.85 23.89 -15.13
CA THR A 271 30.37 25.23 -15.48
C THR A 271 29.56 25.10 -16.76
N CYS A 272 28.28 25.49 -16.71
CA CYS A 272 27.47 25.63 -17.91
C CYS A 272 27.96 26.89 -18.64
N GLY A 273 28.55 26.72 -19.82
CA GLY A 273 29.02 27.82 -20.65
C GLY A 273 27.85 28.59 -21.24
N CYS A 274 27.45 29.68 -20.59
CA CYS A 274 26.64 30.72 -21.21
C CYS A 274 27.48 32.00 -21.25
N SER A 275 28.06 32.28 -22.42
CA SER A 275 28.79 33.51 -22.69
C SER A 275 27.77 34.65 -22.87
N SER A 276 27.58 35.49 -21.86
CA SER A 276 26.91 36.78 -22.03
C SER A 276 27.98 37.84 -22.33
N ARG A 277 28.11 38.19 -23.62
CA ARG A 277 28.87 39.37 -24.06
C ARG A 277 28.03 40.59 -23.71
N VAL A 278 28.37 41.29 -22.64
CA VAL A 278 27.76 42.58 -22.28
C VAL A 278 28.54 43.69 -22.97
N THR A 279 27.96 44.26 -24.03
CA THR A 279 28.32 45.60 -24.54
C THR A 279 27.58 46.65 -23.70
N ALA A 280 28.34 47.57 -23.09
CA ALA A 280 27.79 48.75 -22.43
C ALA A 280 27.48 49.85 -23.46
N PRO A 281 26.35 50.59 -23.35
CA PRO A 281 26.15 51.85 -24.05
C PRO A 281 26.73 53.03 -23.21
N PRO A 282 26.91 54.23 -23.81
CA PRO A 282 27.93 55.20 -23.41
C PRO A 282 27.73 55.85 -22.03
#